data_AF-A0A0L7K572-F1
#
_entry.id   AF-A0A0L7K572-F1
#
_cell.length_a   1.000
_cell.length_b   1.000
_cell.length_c   1.000
_cell.angle_alpha   90.00
_cell.angle_beta   90.00
_cell.angle_gamma   90.00
#
_symmetry.space_group_name_H-M   'P 1'
#
loop_
_entity.id
_entity.type
_entity.pdbx_description
1 polymer ?
#
loop_
_entity_poly.entity_id
_entity_poly.type
_entity_poly.pdbx_seq_one_letter_code
_entity_poly.pdbx_strand_id
1 'polypeptide(L)'
;MSKNIQEHFKKHCVVPDVLTAAPSEILDIQYSSGVRVDTGMELTPTQVKDKPVVKWTPKDNEYYTLAMVDPDAPSRENPKFREWHHWLVGNIFGGDMSKGEILSDYIGSGPPKGTGLHRYVFVLYRQPDKCDFTKIPKLPNSSEENRGKFSIAKFAQQFKLGIPIAGNFYVAKYDDYVPKLYAKLKGEGTFNRMSIQNLNTFDPFADAIKSSEDDVQDGLVHVRIQQRNGRKTLTTVQGLSSEYDLKKIVRACKKEFACNGTVVEHPEYGEVLQLQGDQRENICQWLTKSGLVKPEQLKVHGF
;
A
#
# COMPACT_ATOMS: atom_id res chain seq x y z
N MET A 1 13.03 21.91 27.66
CA MET A 1 12.64 20.77 26.80
C MET A 1 13.19 20.84 25.36
N SER A 2 13.63 22.01 24.82
CA SER A 2 14.10 22.12 23.42
C SER A 2 15.46 21.46 23.09
N LYS A 3 16.34 21.23 24.07
CA LYS A 3 17.65 20.61 23.82
C LYS A 3 17.58 19.16 23.30
N ASN A 4 16.44 18.47 23.47
CA ASN A 4 16.33 17.04 23.14
C ASN A 4 15.94 16.76 21.66
N ILE A 5 15.08 17.60 21.05
CA ILE A 5 14.55 17.31 19.70
C ILE A 5 15.65 17.30 18.63
N GLN A 6 16.57 18.26 18.66
CA GLN A 6 17.63 18.36 17.67
C GLN A 6 18.59 17.17 17.75
N GLU A 7 18.88 16.70 18.96
CA GLU A 7 19.74 15.54 19.20
C GLU A 7 19.08 14.26 18.69
N HIS A 8 17.80 14.04 18.99
CA HIS A 8 17.07 12.88 18.48
C HIS A 8 16.96 12.88 16.95
N PHE A 9 16.64 14.01 16.33
CA PHE A 9 16.55 14.11 14.86
C PHE A 9 17.88 13.80 14.18
N LYS A 10 19.01 14.23 14.76
CA LYS A 10 20.35 13.89 14.27
C LYS A 10 20.74 12.45 14.55
N LYS A 11 20.52 11.96 15.78
CA LYS A 11 20.84 10.59 16.22
C LYS A 11 20.14 9.54 15.38
N HIS A 12 18.89 9.79 14.99
CA HIS A 12 18.11 8.89 14.13
C HIS A 12 18.28 9.19 12.63
N CYS A 13 19.21 10.08 12.26
CA CYS A 13 19.51 10.50 10.89
C CYS A 13 18.30 11.09 10.13
N VAL A 14 17.24 11.55 10.82
CA VAL A 14 16.15 12.30 10.19
C VAL A 14 16.72 13.59 9.58
N VAL A 15 17.66 14.19 10.30
CA VAL A 15 18.66 15.11 9.73
C VAL A 15 19.95 14.30 9.55
N PRO A 16 20.50 14.15 8.33
CA PRO A 16 20.16 14.88 7.10
C PRO A 16 19.23 14.15 6.11
N ASP A 17 18.75 12.93 6.38
CA ASP A 17 18.10 12.10 5.35
C ASP A 17 16.80 12.69 4.80
N VAL A 18 16.03 13.39 5.65
CA VAL A 18 14.71 13.96 5.33
C VAL A 18 14.75 15.49 5.35
N LEU A 19 15.41 16.04 6.38
CA LEU A 19 15.45 17.46 6.66
C LEU A 19 16.88 17.98 6.69
N THR A 20 17.06 19.23 6.23
CA THR A 20 18.33 19.94 6.34
C THR A 20 18.56 20.53 7.74
N ALA A 21 17.48 20.82 8.46
CA ALA A 21 17.52 21.34 9.83
C ALA A 21 16.39 20.71 10.66
N ALA A 22 16.67 20.44 11.93
CA ALA A 22 15.67 19.95 12.86
C ALA A 22 14.68 21.09 13.22
N PRO A 23 13.39 20.78 13.42
CA PRO A 23 12.40 21.77 13.85
C PRO A 23 12.71 22.29 15.27
N SER A 24 12.21 23.49 15.57
CA SER A 24 12.38 24.13 16.89
C SER A 24 11.41 23.60 17.95
N GLU A 25 10.25 23.08 17.53
CA GLU A 25 9.18 22.64 18.42
C GLU A 25 8.79 21.18 18.16
N ILE A 26 8.24 20.53 19.19
CA ILE A 26 7.71 19.16 19.10
C ILE A 26 6.22 19.24 18.73
N LEU A 27 5.80 18.44 17.74
CA LEU A 27 4.37 18.22 17.49
C LEU A 27 3.77 17.25 18.51
N ASP A 28 2.67 17.63 19.14
CA ASP A 28 1.88 16.74 19.98
C ASP A 28 0.98 15.87 19.09
N ILE A 29 1.26 14.57 19.05
CA ILE A 29 0.58 13.61 18.18
C ILE A 29 0.00 12.53 19.06
N GLN A 30 -1.33 12.42 19.04
CA GLN A 30 -2.10 11.49 19.83
C GLN A 30 -2.92 10.57 18.93
N TYR A 31 -2.73 9.27 19.07
CA TYR A 31 -3.51 8.26 18.37
C TYR A 31 -4.74 7.86 19.20
N SER A 32 -5.81 7.43 18.52
CA SER A 32 -7.05 6.93 19.13
C SER A 32 -6.84 5.65 19.94
N SER A 33 -5.77 4.91 19.69
CA SER A 33 -5.32 3.76 20.48
C SER A 33 -4.86 4.13 21.89
N GLY A 34 -4.72 5.42 22.20
CA GLY A 34 -4.27 5.93 23.49
C GLY A 34 -2.78 6.29 23.53
N VAL A 35 -2.00 5.95 22.50
CA VAL A 35 -0.57 6.28 22.46
C VAL A 35 -0.33 7.74 22.05
N ARG A 36 0.60 8.39 22.74
CA ARG A 36 1.15 9.69 22.39
C ARG A 36 2.56 9.50 21.85
N VAL A 37 2.92 10.20 20.79
CA VAL A 37 4.24 10.04 20.16
C VAL A 37 5.30 10.80 20.95
N ASP A 38 6.21 10.04 21.57
CA ASP A 38 7.50 10.56 22.02
C ASP A 38 8.55 10.38 20.91
N THR A 39 9.51 11.31 20.82
CA THR A 39 10.46 11.36 19.72
C THR A 39 11.35 10.11 19.68
N GLY A 40 11.25 9.36 18.58
CA GLY A 40 12.01 8.12 18.35
C GLY A 40 11.47 6.89 19.09
N MET A 41 10.29 6.98 19.72
CA MET A 41 9.60 5.85 20.33
C MET A 41 9.29 4.76 19.29
N GLU A 42 9.35 3.50 19.71
CA GLU A 42 8.85 2.38 18.91
C GLU A 42 7.33 2.23 19.12
N LEU A 43 6.56 2.27 18.03
CA LEU A 43 5.13 2.03 18.00
C LEU A 43 4.81 0.89 17.04
N THR A 44 3.69 0.21 17.24
CA THR A 44 3.23 -0.84 16.31
C THR A 44 2.33 -0.26 15.22
N PRO A 45 2.36 -0.80 13.99
CA PRO A 45 1.38 -0.46 12.96
C PRO A 45 -0.07 -0.53 13.44
N THR A 46 -0.41 -1.49 14.28
CA THR A 46 -1.74 -1.62 14.91
C THR A 46 -2.12 -0.40 15.76
N GLN A 47 -1.18 0.15 16.55
CA GLN A 47 -1.43 1.34 17.38
C GLN A 47 -1.64 2.60 16.55
N VAL A 48 -1.01 2.67 15.37
CA VAL A 48 -0.99 3.85 14.49
C VAL A 48 -1.83 3.68 13.22
N LYS A 49 -2.73 2.69 13.20
CA LYS A 49 -3.56 2.39 12.03
C LYS A 49 -4.53 3.51 11.65
N ASP A 50 -5.02 4.24 12.66
CA ASP A 50 -6.01 5.31 12.51
C ASP A 50 -5.32 6.67 12.51
N LYS A 51 -5.91 7.64 11.80
CA LYS A 51 -5.37 9.00 11.70
C LYS A 51 -5.26 9.65 13.10
N PRO A 52 -4.09 10.20 13.49
CA PRO A 52 -3.92 10.82 14.79
C PRO A 52 -4.55 12.22 14.85
N VAL A 53 -4.74 12.71 16.08
CA VAL A 53 -4.94 14.13 16.36
C VAL A 53 -3.57 14.78 16.52
N VAL A 54 -3.32 15.84 15.74
CA VAL A 54 -2.07 16.60 15.78
C VAL A 54 -2.35 18.00 16.35
N LYS A 55 -1.56 18.40 17.34
CA LYS A 55 -1.67 19.70 18.00
C LYS A 55 -0.33 20.43 18.02
N TRP A 56 -0.41 21.74 17.88
CA TRP A 56 0.68 22.70 18.02
C TRP A 56 0.10 24.04 18.49
N THR A 57 0.92 25.08 18.60
CA THR A 57 0.47 26.45 18.91
C THR A 57 0.35 27.25 17.61
N PRO A 58 -0.82 27.28 16.94
CA PRO A 58 -1.01 28.04 15.71
C PRO A 58 -1.17 29.54 15.99
N LYS A 59 -1.02 30.33 14.93
CA LYS A 59 -1.56 31.69 14.84
C LYS A 59 -2.80 31.68 13.97
N ASP A 60 -3.83 32.40 14.40
CA ASP A 60 -5.18 32.35 13.82
C ASP A 60 -5.24 32.75 12.34
N ASN A 61 -4.34 33.63 11.89
CA ASN A 61 -4.31 34.17 10.53
C ASN A 61 -3.17 33.60 9.65
N GLU A 62 -2.58 32.48 10.05
CA GLU A 62 -1.52 31.81 9.27
C GLU A 62 -2.04 30.50 8.64
N TYR A 63 -1.39 30.11 7.54
CA TYR A 63 -1.61 28.83 6.89
C TYR A 63 -0.47 27.87 7.21
N TYR A 64 -0.79 26.58 7.31
CA TYR A 64 0.18 25.52 7.61
C TYR A 64 0.07 24.35 6.63
N THR A 65 1.20 23.68 6.43
CA THR A 65 1.29 22.38 5.75
C THR A 65 1.81 21.34 6.73
N LEU A 66 1.07 20.23 6.88
CA LEU A 66 1.47 19.07 7.66
C LEU A 66 1.81 17.91 6.71
N ALA A 67 2.94 17.24 6.94
CA ALA A 67 3.30 16.02 6.24
C ALA A 67 3.76 14.93 7.21
N MET A 68 3.47 13.68 6.85
CA MET A 68 4.02 12.47 7.46
C MET A 68 4.72 11.66 6.37
N VAL A 69 6.01 11.38 6.53
CA VAL A 69 6.85 10.72 5.52
C VAL A 69 7.67 9.58 6.10
N ASP A 70 7.87 8.54 5.29
CA ASP A 70 8.74 7.40 5.55
C ASP A 70 9.95 7.43 4.59
N PRO A 71 11.16 7.77 5.07
CA PRO A 71 12.36 7.75 4.24
C PRO A 71 12.94 6.35 4.06
N ASP A 72 12.41 5.36 4.75
CA ASP A 72 12.97 4.01 4.80
C ASP A 72 12.22 3.04 3.89
N ALA A 73 11.26 3.49 3.07
CA ALA A 73 10.54 2.60 2.17
C ALA A 73 11.40 2.09 0.98
N PRO A 74 11.41 0.77 0.65
CA PRO A 74 10.78 -0.33 1.38
C PRO A 74 11.63 -0.88 2.54
N SER A 75 12.93 -0.60 2.61
CA SER A 75 13.75 -0.82 3.81
C SER A 75 14.80 0.27 3.96
N ARG A 76 15.23 0.54 5.20
CA ARG A 76 16.27 1.54 5.49
C ARG A 76 17.61 1.21 4.80
N GLU A 77 17.93 -0.08 4.66
CA GLU A 77 19.13 -0.55 3.94
C GLU A 77 19.04 -0.32 2.43
N ASN A 78 17.85 -0.41 1.83
CA ASN A 78 17.65 -0.24 0.40
C ASN A 78 16.39 0.61 0.09
N PRO A 79 16.43 1.93 0.35
CA PRO A 79 15.26 2.78 0.39
C PRO A 79 14.83 3.27 -1.01
N LYS A 80 14.48 2.33 -1.90
CA LYS A 80 14.13 2.58 -3.32
C LYS A 80 12.97 3.53 -3.54
N PHE A 81 12.06 3.64 -2.57
CA PHE A 81 10.87 4.47 -2.64
C PHE A 81 10.94 5.70 -1.73
N ARG A 82 12.12 6.02 -1.19
CA ARG A 82 12.34 7.21 -0.38
C ARG A 82 11.90 8.48 -1.11
N GLU A 83 11.14 9.38 -0.48
CA GLU A 83 10.27 9.17 0.69
C GLU A 83 8.92 8.59 0.25
N TRP A 84 8.28 7.80 1.11
CA TRP A 84 6.89 7.41 0.94
C TRP A 84 6.02 8.26 1.86
N HIS A 85 5.11 9.07 1.31
CA HIS A 85 4.36 10.04 2.11
C HIS A 85 3.00 9.49 2.57
N HIS A 86 2.89 9.28 3.88
CA HIS A 86 1.73 8.70 4.55
C HIS A 86 0.56 9.65 4.69
N TRP A 87 0.85 10.94 4.84
CA TRP A 87 -0.18 11.95 5.00
C TRP A 87 0.35 13.31 4.55
N LEU A 88 -0.46 14.08 3.82
CA LEU A 88 -0.12 15.43 3.39
C LEU A 88 -1.38 16.29 3.38
N VAL A 89 -1.35 17.35 4.18
CA VAL A 89 -2.45 18.33 4.29
C VAL A 89 -1.85 19.71 4.15
N GLY A 90 -2.32 20.47 3.17
CA GLY A 90 -1.93 21.85 2.96
C GLY A 90 -3.02 22.82 3.38
N ASN A 91 -2.74 24.12 3.34
CA ASN A 91 -3.72 25.19 3.56
C ASN A 91 -4.51 25.08 4.87
N ILE A 92 -3.91 24.51 5.93
CA ILE A 92 -4.54 24.45 7.26
C ILE A 92 -4.57 25.86 7.83
N PHE A 93 -5.75 26.47 7.91
CA PHE A 93 -5.91 27.87 8.35
C PHE A 93 -6.16 27.96 9.86
N GLY A 94 -5.36 28.77 10.56
CA GLY A 94 -5.54 29.02 12.00
C GLY A 94 -5.35 27.80 12.90
N GLY A 95 -4.67 26.76 12.39
CA GLY A 95 -4.48 25.48 13.08
C GLY A 95 -5.71 24.56 13.09
N ASP A 96 -6.79 24.93 12.42
CA ASP A 96 -7.97 24.08 12.28
C ASP A 96 -7.76 23.08 11.14
N MET A 97 -7.40 21.84 11.51
CA MET A 97 -7.19 20.74 10.56
C MET A 97 -8.38 20.47 9.65
N SER A 98 -9.61 20.82 10.05
CA SER A 98 -10.81 20.62 9.22
C SER A 98 -10.90 21.58 8.05
N LYS A 99 -10.22 22.73 8.13
CA LYS A 99 -10.10 23.72 7.05
C LYS A 99 -8.93 23.43 6.10
N GLY A 100 -8.13 22.43 6.43
CA GLY A 100 -7.01 21.98 5.60
C GLY A 100 -7.47 21.27 4.32
N GLU A 101 -6.67 21.43 3.28
CA GLU A 101 -6.83 20.74 2.02
C GLU A 101 -6.05 19.42 2.04
N ILE A 102 -6.75 18.29 2.07
CA ILE A 102 -6.12 16.97 2.04
C ILE A 102 -5.52 16.76 0.65
N LEU A 103 -4.20 16.62 0.58
CA LEU A 103 -3.46 16.31 -0.66
C LEU A 103 -3.23 14.81 -0.77
N SER A 104 -2.85 14.19 0.34
CA SER A 104 -2.69 12.74 0.42
C SER A 104 -3.28 12.28 1.74
N ASP A 105 -4.36 11.50 1.71
CA ASP A 105 -5.08 11.08 2.90
C ASP A 105 -4.24 10.08 3.74
N TYR A 106 -4.56 9.98 5.02
CA TYR A 106 -3.75 9.24 5.99
C TYR A 106 -3.74 7.74 5.69
N ILE A 107 -2.53 7.18 5.55
CA ILE A 107 -2.27 5.74 5.55
C ILE A 107 -1.36 5.44 6.74
N GLY A 108 -1.75 4.48 7.58
CA GLY A 108 -0.96 4.08 8.75
C GLY A 108 0.41 3.50 8.39
N SER A 109 1.20 3.18 9.40
CA SER A 109 2.48 2.50 9.20
C SER A 109 2.27 1.13 8.55
N GLY A 110 3.10 0.80 7.57
CA GLY A 110 3.04 -0.47 6.85
C GLY A 110 4.42 -0.98 6.42
N PRO A 111 5.41 -1.08 7.34
CA PRO A 111 6.73 -1.57 7.00
C PRO A 111 6.65 -3.06 6.61
N PRO A 112 7.25 -3.49 5.48
CA PRO A 112 7.19 -4.88 5.06
C PRO A 112 7.86 -5.84 6.05
N LYS A 113 7.47 -7.12 6.02
CA LYS A 113 8.08 -8.13 6.89
C LYS A 113 9.57 -8.28 6.58
N GLY A 114 10.40 -8.24 7.62
CA GLY A 114 11.86 -8.42 7.49
C GLY A 114 12.66 -7.16 7.10
N THR A 115 12.03 -5.98 6.97
CA THR A 115 12.73 -4.74 6.60
C THR A 115 13.23 -3.92 7.79
N GLY A 116 12.93 -4.38 9.00
CA GLY A 116 13.33 -3.75 10.26
C GLY A 116 12.47 -2.54 10.63
N LEU A 117 13.07 -1.59 11.34
CA LEU A 117 12.40 -0.37 11.78
C LEU A 117 12.46 0.71 10.69
N HIS A 118 11.30 1.26 10.37
CA HIS A 118 11.12 2.44 9.52
C HIS A 118 10.85 3.66 10.38
N ARG A 119 11.34 4.84 9.95
CA ARG A 119 11.09 6.13 10.59
C ARG A 119 9.84 6.78 10.00
N TYR A 120 8.90 7.19 10.84
CA TYR A 120 7.71 7.91 10.43
C TYR A 120 7.78 9.34 10.93
N VAL A 121 8.15 10.26 10.03
CA VAL A 121 8.51 11.63 10.37
C VAL A 121 7.37 12.58 10.08
N PHE A 122 6.86 13.23 11.12
CA PHE A 122 5.89 14.31 11.02
C PHE A 122 6.61 15.66 11.00
N VAL A 123 6.23 16.50 10.05
CA VAL A 123 6.75 17.86 9.92
C VAL A 123 5.63 18.84 9.63
N LEU A 124 5.70 19.97 10.30
CA LEU A 124 4.77 21.08 10.12
C LEU A 124 5.55 22.29 9.61
N TYR A 125 5.07 22.86 8.51
CA TYR A 125 5.59 24.10 7.94
C TYR A 125 4.56 25.21 8.09
N ARG A 126 5.06 26.43 8.31
CA ARG A 126 4.27 27.64 8.09
C ARG A 126 4.32 27.99 6.61
N GLN A 127 3.17 28.23 6.00
CA GLN A 127 3.10 28.75 4.64
C GLN A 127 3.23 30.28 4.64
N PRO A 128 3.86 30.87 3.61
CA PRO A 128 3.90 32.33 3.48
C PRO A 128 2.51 32.93 3.18
N ASP A 129 1.67 32.19 2.45
CA ASP A 129 0.28 32.51 2.12
C ASP A 129 -0.47 31.19 1.81
N LYS A 130 -1.75 31.24 1.44
CA LYS A 130 -2.49 30.11 0.88
C LYS A 130 -1.81 29.64 -0.41
N CYS A 131 -1.45 28.36 -0.46
CA CYS A 131 -0.79 27.76 -1.61
C CYS A 131 -1.84 27.27 -2.62
N ASP A 132 -1.52 27.38 -3.91
CA ASP A 132 -2.30 26.77 -4.99
C ASP A 132 -1.86 25.31 -5.18
N PHE A 133 -2.71 24.39 -4.72
CA PHE A 133 -2.49 22.96 -4.85
C PHE A 133 -3.32 22.30 -5.96
N THR A 134 -3.92 23.08 -6.87
CA THR A 134 -4.78 22.56 -7.95
C THR A 134 -4.10 21.51 -8.83
N LYS A 135 -2.79 21.61 -9.00
CA LYS A 135 -1.96 20.67 -9.79
C LYS A 135 -1.42 19.49 -8.99
N ILE A 136 -1.63 19.46 -7.68
CA ILE A 136 -1.16 18.37 -6.83
C ILE A 136 -2.23 17.26 -6.82
N PRO A 137 -1.87 16.02 -7.21
CA PRO A 137 -2.80 14.89 -7.17
C PRO A 137 -3.37 14.67 -5.78
N LYS A 138 -4.66 14.32 -5.72
CA LYS A 138 -5.36 13.94 -4.49
C LYS A 138 -5.28 12.44 -4.30
N LEU A 139 -4.49 12.00 -3.32
CA LEU A 139 -4.26 10.57 -3.09
C LEU A 139 -5.18 10.05 -1.98
N PRO A 140 -6.00 9.02 -2.22
CA PRO A 140 -6.88 8.44 -1.21
C PRO A 140 -6.10 7.55 -0.22
N ASN A 141 -6.75 7.13 0.86
CA ASN A 141 -6.20 6.17 1.82
C ASN A 141 -6.42 4.69 1.46
N SER A 142 -6.88 4.45 0.23
CA SER A 142 -7.24 3.14 -0.32
C SER A 142 -6.36 2.73 -1.50
N SER A 143 -5.28 3.46 -1.76
CA SER A 143 -4.32 3.18 -2.84
C SER A 143 -2.91 3.62 -2.43
N GLU A 144 -1.92 2.83 -2.83
CA GLU A 144 -0.49 3.13 -2.66
C GLU A 144 0.13 3.88 -3.85
N GLU A 145 -0.64 4.10 -4.92
CA GLU A 145 -0.16 4.74 -6.13
C GLU A 145 0.35 6.17 -5.87
N ASN A 146 1.46 6.51 -6.52
CA ASN A 146 2.10 7.84 -6.47
C ASN A 146 2.55 8.31 -5.07
N ARG A 147 2.59 7.41 -4.07
CA ARG A 147 3.01 7.73 -2.71
C ARG A 147 4.53 7.70 -2.51
N GLY A 148 5.23 6.81 -3.22
CA GLY A 148 6.69 6.68 -3.16
C GLY A 148 7.44 7.71 -4.01
N LYS A 149 8.76 7.82 -3.78
CA LYS A 149 9.66 8.79 -4.45
C LYS A 149 9.26 10.25 -4.23
N PHE A 150 8.51 10.51 -3.17
CA PHE A 150 8.22 11.86 -2.71
C PHE A 150 9.48 12.48 -2.09
N SER A 151 9.50 13.80 -1.96
CA SER A 151 10.53 14.50 -1.19
C SER A 151 9.92 15.72 -0.54
N ILE A 152 9.82 15.70 0.79
CA ILE A 152 9.27 16.84 1.54
C ILE A 152 10.13 18.09 1.38
N ALA A 153 11.44 17.93 1.22
CA ALA A 153 12.36 19.03 0.96
C ALA A 153 12.07 19.71 -0.39
N LYS A 154 11.86 18.94 -1.47
CA LYS A 154 11.49 19.51 -2.78
C LYS A 154 10.11 20.15 -2.76
N PHE A 155 9.14 19.53 -2.07
CA PHE A 155 7.81 20.10 -1.89
C PHE A 155 7.89 21.46 -1.15
N ALA A 156 8.64 21.51 -0.04
CA ALA A 156 8.86 22.73 0.72
C ALA A 156 9.55 23.83 -0.11
N GLN A 157 10.50 23.46 -0.96
CA GLN A 157 11.15 24.40 -1.88
C GLN A 157 10.17 24.93 -2.94
N GLN A 158 9.39 24.05 -3.57
CA GLN A 158 8.42 24.40 -4.61
C GLN A 158 7.38 25.43 -4.10
N PHE A 159 6.89 25.25 -2.87
CA PHE A 159 5.88 26.11 -2.26
C PHE A 159 6.46 27.18 -1.32
N LYS A 160 7.79 27.33 -1.27
CA LYS A 160 8.50 28.32 -0.45
C LYS A 160 8.12 28.25 1.04
N LEU A 161 7.96 27.04 1.56
CA LEU A 161 7.56 26.77 2.94
C LEU A 161 8.66 27.08 3.97
N GLY A 162 9.92 27.19 3.52
CA GLY A 162 11.07 27.42 4.38
C GLY A 162 11.44 26.19 5.20
N ILE A 163 11.79 26.39 6.47
CA ILE A 163 12.14 25.31 7.41
C ILE A 163 10.91 24.85 8.21
N PRO A 164 10.85 23.58 8.65
CA PRO A 164 9.76 23.11 9.49
C PRO A 164 9.80 23.81 10.84
N ILE A 165 8.64 24.29 11.30
CA ILE A 165 8.50 24.99 12.59
C ILE A 165 8.36 24.01 13.75
N ALA A 166 7.74 22.85 13.49
CA ALA A 166 7.53 21.79 14.45
C ALA A 166 7.67 20.43 13.76
N GLY A 167 8.05 19.41 14.53
CA GLY A 167 8.04 18.04 14.05
C GLY A 167 8.15 17.03 15.17
N ASN A 168 7.89 15.78 14.85
CA ASN A 168 8.09 14.65 15.74
C ASN A 168 8.24 13.39 14.88
N PHE A 169 8.71 12.29 15.44
CA PHE A 169 8.76 11.03 14.71
C PHE A 169 8.70 9.85 15.67
N TYR A 170 8.23 8.72 15.15
CA TYR A 170 8.37 7.41 15.81
C TYR A 170 9.03 6.44 14.84
N VAL A 171 9.35 5.25 15.33
CA VAL A 171 9.78 4.12 14.50
C VAL A 171 8.78 2.98 14.62
N ALA A 172 8.54 2.26 13.53
CA ALA A 172 7.71 1.06 13.56
C ALA A 172 8.31 -0.03 12.68
N LYS A 173 8.05 -1.29 13.06
CA LYS A 173 8.37 -2.48 12.29
C LYS A 173 7.11 -3.29 12.04
N TYR A 174 7.24 -4.33 11.23
CA TYR A 174 6.12 -5.19 10.85
C TYR A 174 5.34 -5.74 12.06
N ASP A 175 4.01 -5.80 11.93
CA ASP A 175 3.10 -6.56 12.78
C ASP A 175 1.96 -7.18 11.94
N ASP A 176 1.03 -7.86 12.59
CA ASP A 176 -0.07 -8.59 11.95
C ASP A 176 -1.19 -7.68 11.36
N TYR A 177 -1.11 -6.37 11.55
CA TYR A 177 -2.00 -5.41 10.87
C TYR A 177 -1.51 -5.09 9.45
N VAL A 178 -0.21 -5.14 9.18
CA VAL A 178 0.37 -4.78 7.87
C VAL A 178 -0.26 -5.55 6.69
N PRO A 179 -0.51 -6.87 6.76
CA PRO A 179 -1.20 -7.58 5.68
C PRO A 179 -2.62 -7.06 5.44
N LYS A 180 -3.36 -6.70 6.50
CA LYS A 180 -4.72 -6.14 6.38
C LYS A 180 -4.70 -4.76 5.73
N LEU A 181 -3.67 -3.97 6.03
CA LEU A 181 -3.45 -2.68 5.38
C LEU A 181 -3.19 -2.88 3.87
N TYR A 182 -2.32 -3.80 3.48
CA TYR A 182 -2.05 -4.06 2.06
C TYR A 182 -3.27 -4.59 1.32
N ALA A 183 -4.06 -5.48 1.93
CA ALA A 183 -5.33 -5.93 1.34
C ALA A 183 -6.28 -4.75 1.08
N LYS A 184 -6.41 -3.81 2.04
CA LYS A 184 -7.18 -2.57 1.85
C LYS A 184 -6.64 -1.74 0.67
N LEU A 185 -5.32 -1.56 0.57
CA LEU A 185 -4.69 -0.73 -0.47
C LEU A 185 -4.74 -1.35 -1.88
N LYS A 186 -4.82 -2.69 -1.96
CA LYS A 186 -5.02 -3.44 -3.21
C LYS A 186 -6.49 -3.55 -3.63
N GLY A 187 -7.42 -3.04 -2.82
CA GLY A 187 -8.86 -3.16 -3.06
C GLY A 187 -9.45 -4.54 -2.71
N GLU A 188 -8.71 -5.37 -1.97
CA GLU A 188 -9.09 -6.74 -1.60
C GLU A 188 -9.98 -6.81 -0.33
N GLY A 189 -10.62 -5.71 0.10
CA GLY A 189 -11.53 -5.75 1.26
C GLY A 189 -12.41 -4.52 1.48
N THR A 190 -13.66 -4.57 1.00
CA THR A 190 -14.89 -4.71 1.81
C THR A 190 -16.12 -4.78 0.89
N PHE A 191 -16.51 -5.99 0.46
CA PHE A 191 -17.92 -6.27 0.14
C PHE A 191 -18.65 -6.53 1.46
N ASN A 192 -18.97 -5.47 2.20
CA ASN A 192 -20.00 -5.53 3.24
C ASN A 192 -21.07 -4.51 2.84
N ARG A 193 -21.80 -4.84 1.77
CA ARG A 193 -23.06 -4.20 1.46
C ARG A 193 -24.04 -4.73 2.50
N MET A 194 -24.48 -3.88 3.42
CA MET A 194 -25.60 -4.16 4.31
C MET A 194 -26.75 -4.78 3.51
N SER A 195 -27.02 -6.06 3.75
CA SER A 195 -28.30 -6.69 3.45
C SER A 195 -28.91 -7.12 4.77
N ILE A 196 -29.90 -6.33 5.19
CA ILE A 196 -30.92 -6.74 6.16
C ILE A 196 -31.49 -8.07 5.65
N GLN A 197 -31.44 -9.12 6.47
CA GLN A 197 -32.61 -9.88 6.93
C GLN A 197 -32.18 -11.13 7.69
N ASN A 198 -32.65 -11.21 8.94
CA ASN A 198 -32.86 -12.44 9.68
C ASN A 198 -33.39 -13.56 8.77
N LEU A 199 -32.65 -14.67 8.70
CA LEU A 199 -33.18 -16.03 8.63
C LEU A 199 -32.06 -16.95 9.11
N ASN A 200 -32.19 -17.47 10.33
CA ASN A 200 -31.43 -18.64 10.76
C ASN A 200 -31.90 -19.83 9.91
N THR A 201 -31.11 -20.21 8.91
CA THR A 201 -31.30 -21.48 8.21
C THR A 201 -30.34 -22.49 8.81
N PHE A 202 -30.90 -23.34 9.66
CA PHE A 202 -30.30 -24.57 10.17
C PHE A 202 -29.88 -25.46 8.98
N ASP A 203 -28.58 -25.72 8.82
CA ASP A 203 -28.04 -26.60 7.78
C ASP A 203 -27.81 -28.02 8.35
N PRO A 204 -28.61 -29.03 7.94
CA PRO A 204 -28.56 -30.39 8.48
C PRO A 204 -27.44 -31.27 7.89
N PHE A 205 -26.45 -30.70 7.18
CA PHE A 205 -25.34 -31.45 6.57
C PHE A 205 -23.93 -31.09 7.11
N ALA A 206 -23.83 -30.52 8.31
CA ALA A 206 -22.58 -30.09 8.92
C ALA A 206 -21.57 -31.20 9.32
N ASP A 207 -21.84 -32.48 9.04
CA ASP A 207 -21.00 -33.62 9.50
C ASP A 207 -20.30 -34.41 8.39
N ALA A 208 -20.08 -33.82 7.21
CA ALA A 208 -19.28 -34.45 6.16
C ALA A 208 -18.35 -33.45 5.46
N ILE A 209 -17.30 -33.00 6.15
CA ILE A 209 -15.91 -32.84 5.67
C ILE A 209 -15.07 -32.49 6.92
N LYS A 210 -14.50 -33.52 7.56
CA LYS A 210 -13.28 -33.39 8.36
C LYS A 210 -12.15 -34.04 7.57
N SER A 211 -11.31 -33.20 6.98
CA SER A 211 -9.91 -33.54 6.72
C SER A 211 -9.11 -32.26 6.48
N SER A 212 -8.37 -31.86 7.53
CA SER A 212 -7.12 -31.09 7.53
C SER A 212 -7.05 -29.78 6.73
N GLU A 213 -7.26 -28.66 7.44
CA GLU A 213 -6.53 -27.43 7.18
C GLU A 213 -5.06 -27.61 7.58
N ASP A 214 -4.16 -27.23 6.67
CA ASP A 214 -2.82 -26.66 6.84
C ASP A 214 -1.84 -27.22 5.79
N ASP A 215 -1.87 -26.62 4.61
CA ASP A 215 -0.71 -26.50 3.71
C ASP A 215 -1.00 -25.41 2.66
N VAL A 216 -0.71 -24.15 3.00
CA VAL A 216 -0.69 -23.06 2.02
C VAL A 216 0.60 -23.18 1.21
N GLN A 217 0.55 -23.99 0.16
CA GLN A 217 1.65 -24.18 -0.78
C GLN A 217 1.77 -22.98 -1.73
N ASP A 218 2.95 -22.38 -1.69
CA ASP A 218 3.48 -21.32 -2.53
C ASP A 218 3.32 -21.61 -4.05
N GLY A 219 2.71 -20.68 -4.80
CA GLY A 219 2.95 -20.48 -6.24
C GLY A 219 2.62 -21.60 -7.25
N LEU A 220 1.47 -22.27 -7.16
CA LEU A 220 1.03 -23.23 -8.19
C LEU A 220 0.27 -22.54 -9.35
N VAL A 221 0.68 -22.84 -10.60
CA VAL A 221 0.03 -22.37 -11.83
C VAL A 221 -0.95 -23.43 -12.31
N HIS A 222 -2.24 -23.08 -12.34
CA HIS A 222 -3.31 -23.97 -12.75
C HIS A 222 -3.73 -23.72 -14.19
N VAL A 223 -3.64 -24.74 -15.05
CA VAL A 223 -4.15 -24.72 -16.43
C VAL A 223 -5.44 -25.53 -16.47
N ARG A 224 -6.60 -24.87 -16.66
CA ARG A 224 -7.92 -25.54 -16.68
C ARG A 224 -8.59 -25.39 -18.04
N ILE A 225 -9.28 -26.42 -18.51
CA ILE A 225 -10.14 -26.35 -19.71
C ILE A 225 -11.60 -26.18 -19.29
N GLN A 226 -12.33 -25.30 -19.97
CA GLN A 226 -13.75 -25.04 -19.74
C GLN A 226 -14.54 -25.10 -21.06
N GLN A 227 -15.80 -25.54 -21.02
CA GLN A 227 -16.67 -25.58 -22.20
C GLN A 227 -17.41 -24.25 -22.32
N ARG A 228 -17.25 -23.55 -23.45
CA ARG A 228 -17.86 -22.23 -23.66
C ARG A 228 -19.24 -22.30 -24.31
N ASN A 229 -19.43 -23.12 -25.35
CA ASN A 229 -20.71 -23.32 -26.04
C ASN A 229 -20.65 -24.55 -26.93
N GLY A 230 -21.47 -25.57 -26.67
CA GLY A 230 -21.48 -26.81 -27.45
C GLY A 230 -20.08 -27.43 -27.54
N ARG A 231 -19.56 -27.68 -28.74
CA ARG A 231 -18.22 -28.27 -28.93
C ARG A 231 -17.03 -27.29 -28.71
N LYS A 232 -17.28 -26.03 -28.37
CA LYS A 232 -16.20 -25.02 -28.20
C LYS A 232 -15.64 -25.04 -26.78
N THR A 233 -14.33 -25.21 -26.67
CA THR A 233 -13.58 -25.18 -25.41
C THR A 233 -12.76 -23.89 -25.27
N LEU A 234 -12.41 -23.56 -24.03
CA LEU A 234 -11.59 -22.43 -23.63
C LEU A 234 -10.53 -22.94 -22.65
N THR A 235 -9.27 -22.57 -22.85
CA THR A 235 -8.19 -22.88 -21.91
C THR A 235 -7.92 -21.65 -21.05
N THR A 236 -7.90 -21.83 -19.74
CA THR A 236 -7.66 -20.78 -18.75
C THR A 236 -6.38 -21.08 -17.97
N VAL A 237 -5.51 -20.08 -17.81
CA VAL A 237 -4.27 -20.18 -17.03
C VAL A 237 -4.35 -19.23 -15.85
N GLN A 238 -4.30 -19.79 -14.65
CA GLN A 238 -4.42 -19.11 -13.37
C GLN A 238 -3.13 -19.27 -12.57
N GLY A 239 -2.83 -18.32 -11.68
CA GLY A 239 -1.67 -18.40 -10.78
C GLY A 239 -0.34 -17.89 -11.37
N LEU A 240 -0.38 -17.14 -12.47
CA LEU A 240 0.80 -16.42 -12.96
C LEU A 240 1.11 -15.26 -12.01
N SER A 241 2.39 -15.11 -11.62
CA SER A 241 2.82 -14.01 -10.76
C SER A 241 2.53 -12.65 -11.40
N SER A 242 2.03 -11.71 -10.60
CA SER A 242 1.72 -10.33 -10.99
C SER A 242 2.96 -9.51 -11.40
N GLU A 243 4.16 -10.06 -11.20
CA GLU A 243 5.41 -9.46 -11.70
C GLU A 243 5.57 -9.57 -13.23
N TYR A 244 4.84 -10.50 -13.87
CA TYR A 244 4.91 -10.70 -15.32
C TYR A 244 3.82 -9.94 -16.06
N ASP A 245 4.20 -9.25 -17.14
CA ASP A 245 3.25 -8.54 -18.01
C ASP A 245 2.41 -9.52 -18.84
N LEU A 246 1.21 -9.86 -18.32
CA LEU A 246 0.26 -10.78 -18.96
C LEU A 246 -0.15 -10.33 -20.36
N LYS A 247 -0.11 -9.02 -20.68
CA LYS A 247 -0.43 -8.52 -22.02
C LYS A 247 0.65 -8.90 -23.03
N LYS A 248 1.92 -8.96 -22.62
CA LYS A 248 3.02 -9.47 -23.46
C LYS A 248 2.93 -10.97 -23.65
N ILE A 249 2.56 -11.70 -22.59
CA ILE A 249 2.35 -13.15 -22.65
C ILE A 249 1.24 -13.48 -23.65
N VAL A 250 0.07 -12.81 -23.58
CA VAL A 250 -1.01 -13.00 -24.56
C VAL A 250 -0.57 -12.69 -25.99
N ARG A 251 0.25 -11.66 -26.21
CA ARG A 251 0.78 -11.34 -27.55
C ARG A 251 1.71 -12.44 -28.08
N ALA A 252 2.54 -13.02 -27.23
CA ALA A 252 3.39 -14.15 -27.61
C ALA A 252 2.56 -15.41 -27.89
N CYS A 253 1.60 -15.73 -27.04
CA CYS A 253 0.68 -16.86 -27.23
C CYS A 253 -0.15 -16.73 -28.51
N LYS A 254 -0.61 -15.52 -28.87
CA LYS A 254 -1.32 -15.27 -30.14
C LYS A 254 -0.45 -15.55 -31.36
N LYS A 255 0.85 -15.24 -31.28
CA LYS A 255 1.81 -15.46 -32.36
C LYS A 255 2.18 -16.94 -32.51
N GLU A 256 2.31 -17.66 -31.40
CA GLU A 256 2.77 -19.05 -31.38
C GLU A 256 1.63 -20.06 -31.62
N PHE A 257 0.45 -19.83 -31.04
CA PHE A 257 -0.66 -20.79 -31.05
C PHE A 257 -1.73 -20.51 -32.11
N ALA A 258 -1.57 -19.43 -32.90
CA ALA A 258 -2.54 -18.95 -33.89
C ALA A 258 -3.99 -18.86 -33.34
N CYS A 259 -4.14 -18.65 -32.03
CA CYS A 259 -5.42 -18.61 -31.34
C CYS A 259 -5.70 -17.23 -30.75
N ASN A 260 -6.97 -16.91 -30.56
CA ASN A 260 -7.33 -15.66 -29.91
C ASN A 260 -7.24 -15.81 -28.38
N GLY A 261 -6.77 -14.76 -27.72
CA GLY A 261 -6.52 -14.74 -26.28
C GLY A 261 -6.82 -13.38 -25.66
N THR A 262 -7.34 -13.41 -24.43
CA THR A 262 -7.74 -12.23 -23.66
C THR A 262 -7.33 -12.42 -22.20
N VAL A 263 -6.91 -11.33 -21.55
CA VAL A 263 -6.72 -11.32 -20.09
C VAL A 263 -8.05 -10.92 -19.47
N VAL A 264 -8.55 -11.74 -18.54
CA VAL A 264 -9.80 -11.51 -17.83
C VAL A 264 -9.52 -11.55 -16.34
N GLU A 265 -9.99 -10.54 -15.62
CA GLU A 265 -9.94 -10.52 -14.16
C GLU A 265 -11.04 -11.41 -13.60
N HIS A 266 -10.67 -12.42 -12.82
CA HIS A 266 -11.58 -13.30 -12.12
C HIS A 266 -11.62 -12.94 -10.62
N PRO A 267 -12.81 -12.81 -10.00
CA PRO A 267 -12.96 -12.37 -8.60
C PRO A 267 -12.22 -13.22 -7.55
N GLU A 268 -11.94 -14.48 -7.87
CA GLU A 268 -11.34 -15.46 -6.95
C GLU A 268 -9.84 -15.72 -7.23
N TYR A 269 -9.37 -15.47 -8.46
CA TYR A 269 -8.05 -15.92 -8.92
C TYR A 269 -7.19 -14.80 -9.56
N GLY A 270 -7.67 -13.55 -9.54
CA GLY A 270 -6.96 -12.39 -10.10
C GLY A 270 -6.97 -12.35 -11.63
N GLU A 271 -5.90 -11.84 -12.24
CA GLU A 271 -5.77 -11.79 -13.70
C GLU A 271 -5.54 -13.19 -14.28
N VAL A 272 -6.51 -13.69 -15.05
CA VAL A 272 -6.49 -15.00 -15.69
C VAL A 272 -6.31 -14.84 -17.19
N LEU A 273 -5.43 -15.65 -17.77
CA LEU A 273 -5.23 -15.68 -19.22
C LEU A 273 -6.22 -16.68 -19.83
N GLN A 274 -7.04 -16.22 -20.77
CA GLN A 274 -8.00 -17.05 -21.49
C GLN A 274 -7.59 -17.21 -22.96
N LEU A 275 -7.47 -18.45 -23.44
CA LEU A 275 -7.18 -18.81 -24.82
C LEU A 275 -8.36 -19.60 -25.41
N GLN A 276 -8.66 -19.33 -26.68
CA GLN A 276 -9.68 -20.09 -27.41
C GLN A 276 -9.17 -21.48 -27.82
N GLY A 277 -9.99 -22.51 -27.57
CA GLY A 277 -9.68 -23.90 -27.87
C GLY A 277 -9.00 -24.64 -26.71
N ASP A 278 -8.70 -25.91 -26.95
CA ASP A 278 -7.87 -26.73 -26.08
C ASP A 278 -6.40 -26.49 -26.43
N GLN A 279 -5.68 -25.79 -25.54
CA GLN A 279 -4.29 -25.41 -25.70
C GLN A 279 -3.44 -25.86 -24.51
N ARG A 280 -3.93 -26.83 -23.71
CA ARG A 280 -3.28 -27.21 -22.44
C ARG A 280 -1.83 -27.66 -22.62
N GLU A 281 -1.54 -28.42 -23.68
CA GLU A 281 -0.20 -28.96 -23.93
C GLU A 281 0.74 -27.86 -24.43
N ASN A 282 0.24 -27.06 -25.37
CA ASN A 282 0.98 -25.96 -25.98
C ASN A 282 1.36 -24.88 -24.96
N ILE A 283 0.44 -24.52 -24.05
CA ILE A 283 0.72 -23.50 -23.04
C ILE A 283 1.67 -24.02 -21.95
N CYS A 284 1.57 -25.29 -21.55
CA CYS A 284 2.50 -25.89 -20.59
C CYS A 284 3.93 -25.94 -21.14
N GLN A 285 4.08 -26.36 -22.40
CA GLN A 285 5.38 -26.39 -23.08
C GLN A 285 5.94 -24.97 -23.24
N TRP A 286 5.11 -24.00 -23.60
CA TRP A 286 5.55 -22.62 -23.78
C TRP A 286 5.97 -21.94 -22.48
N LEU A 287 5.24 -22.16 -21.38
CA LEU A 287 5.59 -21.64 -20.06
C LEU A 287 6.91 -22.22 -19.55
N THR A 288 7.13 -23.52 -19.76
CA THR A 288 8.39 -24.20 -19.42
C THR A 288 9.55 -23.70 -20.29
N LYS A 289 9.34 -23.59 -21.61
CA LYS A 289 10.35 -23.11 -22.58
C LYS A 289 10.72 -21.65 -22.37
N SER A 290 9.77 -20.82 -21.96
CA SER A 290 9.99 -19.40 -21.67
C SER A 290 10.66 -19.16 -20.32
N GLY A 291 10.85 -20.21 -19.51
CA GLY A 291 11.46 -20.14 -18.18
C GLY A 291 10.59 -19.41 -17.14
N LEU A 292 9.30 -19.22 -17.44
CA LEU A 292 8.38 -18.47 -16.58
C LEU A 292 7.90 -19.30 -15.38
N VAL A 293 7.83 -20.63 -15.55
CA VAL A 293 7.30 -21.55 -14.54
C VAL A 293 8.12 -22.84 -14.59
N LYS A 294 8.45 -23.41 -13.42
CA LYS A 294 9.08 -24.75 -13.35
C LYS A 294 8.02 -25.84 -13.60
N PRO A 295 8.38 -27.00 -14.19
CA PRO A 295 7.44 -28.10 -14.41
C PRO A 295 6.70 -28.55 -13.14
N GLU A 296 7.36 -28.46 -11.99
CA GLU A 296 6.84 -28.82 -10.66
C GLU A 296 5.69 -27.92 -10.18
N GLN A 297 5.60 -26.70 -10.72
CA GLN A 297 4.58 -25.71 -10.34
C GLN A 297 3.35 -25.75 -11.25
N LEU A 298 3.36 -26.55 -12.32
CA LEU A 298 2.26 -26.64 -13.29
C LEU A 298 1.27 -27.74 -12.91
N LYS A 299 0.01 -27.37 -12.65
CA LYS A 299 -1.10 -28.31 -12.48
C LYS A 299 -2.09 -28.18 -13.64
N VAL A 300 -2.19 -29.23 -14.44
CA VAL A 300 -3.13 -29.29 -15.57
C VAL A 300 -4.42 -29.99 -15.14
N HIS A 301 -5.55 -29.31 -15.33
CA HIS A 301 -6.90 -29.80 -15.03
C HIS A 301 -7.64 -30.02 -16.35
N GLY A 302 -8.02 -31.27 -16.62
CA GLY A 302 -8.84 -31.68 -17.76
C GLY A 302 -10.32 -31.80 -17.41
N PHE A 303 -11.13 -32.16 -18.41
CA PHE A 303 -12.48 -32.67 -18.21
C PHE A 303 -12.47 -34.05 -17.57
#